data_AF-A0A3N0AX68-F1
#
_entry.id   AF-A0A3N0AX68-F1
#
_cell.length_a   1.000
_cell.length_b   1.000
_cell.length_c   1.000
_cell.angle_alpha   90.00
_cell.angle_beta   90.00
_cell.angle_gamma   90.00
#
_symmetry.space_group_name_H-M   'P 1'
#
loop_
_entity.id
_entity.type
_entity.pdbx_description
1 polymer ?
#
loop_
_entity_poly.entity_id
_entity_poly.type
_entity_poly.pdbx_seq_one_letter_code
_entity_poly.pdbx_strand_id
1 'polypeptide(L)'
;MVINDFVAAMQAKDHRALAACFTEECRLVDYCPSMVKRQNAFLYGRNSIEMFFHNKFVFGGFTMRDPRVVNDRVVNFYADYNGAIIHAFAQIENCNDGSCSLNDSLIRELVIRPA
;
A
#
# COMPACT_ATOMS: atom_id res chain seq x y z
N MET A 1 3.42 -12.72 -7.60
CA MET A 1 4.11 -11.41 -7.66
C MET A 1 3.60 -10.61 -6.49
N VAL A 2 4.49 -10.05 -5.67
CA VAL A 2 4.12 -9.37 -4.44
C VAL A 2 3.15 -8.20 -4.65
N ILE A 3 3.15 -7.55 -5.83
CA ILE A 3 2.18 -6.51 -6.17
C ILE A 3 0.73 -7.04 -6.21
N ASN A 4 0.50 -8.27 -6.67
CA ASN A 4 -0.83 -8.86 -6.71
C ASN A 4 -1.31 -9.21 -5.30
N ASP A 5 -0.41 -9.72 -4.46
CA ASP A 5 -0.71 -10.04 -3.06
C ASP A 5 -1.01 -8.76 -2.26
N PHE A 6 -0.26 -7.68 -2.53
CA PHE A 6 -0.54 -6.35 -2.00
C PHE A 6 -1.93 -5.86 -2.41
N VAL A 7 -2.29 -5.95 -3.70
CA VAL A 7 -3.63 -5.53 -4.16
C VAL A 7 -4.73 -6.38 -3.50
N ALA A 8 -4.56 -7.71 -3.47
CA ALA A 8 -5.53 -8.61 -2.87
C ALA A 8 -5.77 -8.29 -1.39
N ALA A 9 -4.69 -8.09 -0.62
CA ALA A 9 -4.78 -7.72 0.79
C ALA A 9 -5.45 -6.35 1.01
N MET A 10 -5.13 -5.36 0.17
CA MET A 10 -5.74 -4.03 0.22
C MET A 10 -7.24 -4.05 -0.09
N GLN A 11 -7.67 -4.83 -1.09
CA GLN A 11 -9.09 -4.99 -1.43
C GLN A 11 -9.86 -5.78 -0.36
N ALA A 12 -9.24 -6.83 0.18
CA ALA A 12 -9.81 -7.64 1.26
C ALA A 12 -9.84 -6.91 2.61
N LYS A 13 -9.17 -5.74 2.71
CA LYS A 13 -8.96 -5.02 3.96
C LYS A 13 -8.28 -5.89 5.03
N ASP A 14 -7.41 -6.80 4.58
CA ASP A 14 -6.65 -7.70 5.44
C ASP A 14 -5.30 -7.06 5.77
N HIS A 15 -5.24 -6.39 6.93
CA HIS A 15 -4.03 -5.71 7.39
C HIS A 15 -2.89 -6.67 7.71
N ARG A 16 -3.17 -7.94 8.06
CA ARG A 16 -2.13 -8.93 8.37
C ARG A 16 -1.52 -9.47 7.10
N ALA A 17 -2.34 -9.85 6.12
CA ALA A 17 -1.86 -10.24 4.80
C ALA A 17 -1.12 -9.09 4.10
N LEU A 18 -1.60 -7.85 4.26
CA LEU A 18 -0.93 -6.67 3.74
C LEU A 18 0.47 -6.52 4.34
N ALA A 19 0.58 -6.61 5.67
CA ALA A 19 1.87 -6.52 6.34
C ALA A 19 2.82 -7.67 5.95
N ALA A 20 2.29 -8.87 5.70
CA ALA A 20 3.08 -10.02 5.23
C ALA A 20 3.74 -9.79 3.86
N CYS A 21 3.25 -8.84 3.05
CA CYS A 21 3.88 -8.46 1.78
C CYS A 21 5.21 -7.70 1.97
N PHE A 22 5.53 -7.25 3.19
CA PHE A 22 6.69 -6.39 3.46
C PHE A 22 7.81 -7.12 4.22
N THR A 23 9.05 -6.65 4.03
CA THR A 23 10.20 -7.00 4.89
C THR A 23 10.02 -6.45 6.30
N GLU A 24 10.77 -6.96 7.27
CA GLU A 24 10.70 -6.48 8.66
C GLU A 24 11.12 -5.02 8.76
N GLU A 25 12.26 -4.69 8.14
CA GLU A 25 12.75 -3.33 7.93
C GLU A 25 12.28 -2.80 6.57
N CYS A 26 11.02 -2.36 6.50
CA CYS A 26 10.43 -1.76 5.31
C CYS A 26 10.02 -0.30 5.53
N ARG A 27 9.70 0.39 4.44
CA ARG A 27 9.11 1.73 4.45
C ARG A 27 7.90 1.79 3.53
N LEU A 28 6.80 2.37 4.03
CA LEU A 28 5.66 2.79 3.23
C LEU A 28 5.42 4.28 3.41
N VAL A 29 5.37 5.01 2.30
CA VAL A 29 5.04 6.43 2.30
C VAL A 29 3.77 6.67 1.52
N ASP A 30 2.77 7.29 2.14
CA ASP A 30 1.51 7.68 1.49
C ASP A 30 1.36 9.21 1.51
N TYR A 31 1.44 9.81 0.32
CA TYR A 31 1.28 11.24 0.10
C TYR A 31 -0.16 11.66 -0.22
N CYS A 32 -1.06 10.72 -0.50
CA CYS A 32 -2.44 11.03 -0.88
C CYS A 32 -3.25 11.76 0.21
N PRO A 33 -3.07 11.50 1.53
CA PRO A 33 -3.79 12.24 2.57
C PRO A 33 -3.65 13.76 2.47
N SER A 34 -2.53 14.29 1.96
CA SER A 34 -2.37 15.74 1.75
C SER A 34 -3.42 16.35 0.83
N MET A 35 -3.90 15.60 -0.17
CA MET A 35 -4.94 16.04 -1.11
C MET A 35 -6.29 16.29 -0.42
N VAL A 36 -6.48 15.76 0.79
CA VAL A 36 -7.68 15.94 1.62
C VAL A 36 -7.35 16.66 2.93
N LYS A 37 -6.30 17.50 2.92
CA LYS A 37 -5.85 18.32 4.07
C LYS A 37 -5.53 17.51 5.32
N ARG A 38 -5.09 16.26 5.15
CA ARG A 38 -4.59 15.38 6.22
C ARG A 38 -3.07 15.23 6.12
N GLN A 39 -2.43 14.82 7.21
CA GLN A 39 -1.00 14.55 7.21
C GLN A 39 -0.67 13.31 6.38
N ASN A 40 0.43 13.37 5.63
CA ASN A 40 1.01 12.23 4.94
C ASN A 40 1.37 11.13 5.95
N ALA A 41 1.32 9.88 5.51
CA ALA A 41 1.73 8.75 6.33
C ALA A 41 3.15 8.33 5.98
N PHE A 42 4.02 8.25 6.99
CA PHE A 42 5.38 7.74 6.88
C PHE A 42 5.51 6.57 7.85
N LEU A 43 5.46 5.34 7.32
CA LEU A 43 5.45 4.13 8.11
C LEU A 43 6.79 3.41 7.96
N TYR A 44 7.35 3.01 9.10
CA TYR A 44 8.63 2.33 9.18
C TYR A 44 8.45 1.01 9.92
N GLY A 45 8.84 -0.07 9.26
CA GLY A 45 8.74 -1.43 9.77
C GLY A 45 7.36 -2.07 9.57
N ARG A 46 7.39 -3.40 9.41
CA ARG A 46 6.20 -4.22 9.11
C ARG A 46 5.05 -4.00 10.11
N ASN A 47 5.38 -3.96 11.40
CA ASN A 47 4.38 -3.83 12.47
C ASN A 47 3.69 -2.46 12.44
N SER A 48 4.40 -1.40 12.02
CA SER A 48 3.81 -0.07 11.85
C SER A 48 2.77 -0.08 10.72
N ILE A 49 3.08 -0.74 9.60
CA ILE A 49 2.15 -0.92 8.47
C ILE A 49 0.92 -1.71 8.92
N GLU A 50 1.11 -2.82 9.61
CA GLU A 50 0.01 -3.66 10.11
C GLU A 50 -0.96 -2.86 10.99
N MET A 51 -0.45 -2.18 12.01
CA MET A 51 -1.28 -1.40 12.95
C MET A 51 -1.92 -0.17 12.30
N PHE A 52 -1.21 0.51 11.41
CA PHE A 52 -1.76 1.64 10.68
C PHE A 52 -2.95 1.21 9.80
N PHE A 53 -2.79 0.12 9.04
CA PHE A 53 -3.83 -0.36 8.16
C PHE A 53 -4.97 -1.07 8.89
N HIS A 54 -4.71 -1.69 10.05
CA HIS A 54 -5.78 -2.15 10.95
C HIS A 54 -6.73 -0.98 11.28
N ASN A 55 -6.18 0.14 11.73
CA ASN A 55 -6.97 1.34 12.03
C ASN A 55 -7.64 1.93 10.78
N LYS A 56 -6.94 2.01 9.64
CA LYS A 56 -7.50 2.55 8.40
C LYS A 56 -8.67 1.74 7.86
N PHE A 57 -8.58 0.41 7.93
CA PHE A 57 -9.59 -0.50 7.42
C PHE A 57 -10.82 -0.57 8.33
N VAL A 58 -10.61 -0.65 9.66
CA VAL A 58 -11.70 -0.83 10.63
C VAL A 58 -12.41 0.48 10.95
N PHE A 59 -11.64 1.54 11.24
CA PHE A 59 -12.20 2.82 11.71
C PHE A 59 -12.08 3.95 10.68
N GLY A 60 -11.02 3.93 9.88
CA GLY A 60 -10.71 5.00 8.93
C GLY A 60 -11.54 5.00 7.65
N GLY A 61 -12.34 3.95 7.40
CA GLY A 61 -13.17 3.80 6.21
C GLY A 61 -12.38 3.70 4.90
N PHE A 62 -11.06 3.44 4.96
CA PHE A 62 -10.22 3.40 3.77
C PHE A 62 -10.62 2.24 2.86
N THR A 63 -10.70 2.51 1.56
CA THR A 63 -11.00 1.49 0.55
C THR A 63 -10.16 1.72 -0.71
N MET A 64 -9.51 0.67 -1.20
CA MET A 64 -8.92 0.65 -2.54
C MET A 64 -10.00 0.28 -3.56
N ARG A 65 -10.26 1.17 -4.53
CA ARG A 65 -11.27 0.97 -5.58
C ARG A 65 -10.60 0.83 -6.95
N ASP A 66 -11.15 -0.06 -7.78
CA ASP A 66 -10.75 -0.32 -9.17
C ASP A 66 -9.23 -0.40 -9.41
N PRO A 67 -8.49 -1.26 -8.68
CA PRO A 67 -7.05 -1.38 -8.89
C PRO A 67 -6.74 -1.94 -10.28
N ARG A 68 -5.74 -1.37 -10.93
CA ARG A 68 -5.18 -1.77 -12.22
C ARG A 68 -3.68 -1.91 -12.09
N VAL A 69 -3.22 -3.16 -12.06
CA VAL A 69 -1.80 -3.49 -12.07
C VAL A 69 -1.23 -3.12 -13.44
N VAL A 70 -0.26 -2.21 -13.46
CA VAL A 70 0.39 -1.73 -14.70
C VAL A 70 1.56 -2.63 -15.07
N ASN A 71 2.33 -3.03 -14.06
CA ASN A 71 3.48 -3.92 -14.17
C ASN A 71 3.75 -4.60 -12.81
N ASP A 72 4.90 -5.24 -12.67
CA ASP A 72 5.36 -5.93 -11.47
C ASP A 72 5.57 -5.02 -10.23
N ARG A 73 5.56 -3.70 -10.41
CA ARG A 73 5.86 -2.72 -9.34
C ARG A 73 4.79 -1.67 -9.12
N VAL A 74 3.93 -1.43 -10.11
CA VAL A 74 3.01 -0.29 -10.11
C VAL A 74 1.57 -0.76 -10.23
N VAL A 75 0.73 -0.25 -9.35
CA VAL A 75 -0.72 -0.36 -9.42
C VAL A 75 -1.35 1.03 -9.37
N ASN A 76 -2.22 1.32 -10.33
CA ASN A 76 -3.11 2.49 -10.29
C ASN A 76 -4.42 2.11 -9.60
N PHE A 77 -4.99 2.99 -8.79
CA PHE A 77 -6.24 2.75 -8.09
C PHE A 77 -6.89 4.06 -7.65
N TYR A 78 -8.15 3.99 -7.23
CA TYR A 78 -8.81 5.09 -6.54
C TYR A 78 -8.76 4.84 -5.03
N ALA A 79 -8.04 5.70 -4.32
CA ALA A 79 -7.95 5.70 -2.87
C ALA A 79 -9.15 6.45 -2.29
N ASP A 80 -10.03 5.73 -1.60
CA ASP A 80 -11.19 6.30 -0.92
C ASP A 80 -10.90 6.48 0.57
N TYR A 81 -10.79 7.73 1.00
CA TYR A 81 -10.58 8.12 2.40
C TYR A 81 -11.90 8.50 3.09
N ASN A 82 -12.86 7.57 3.12
CA ASN A 82 -14.21 7.73 3.69
C ASN A 82 -15.04 8.80 2.97
N GLY A 83 -15.21 8.64 1.66
CA GLY A 83 -15.97 9.50 0.75
C GLY A 83 -15.12 10.45 -0.08
N ALA A 84 -13.89 10.74 0.36
CA ALA A 84 -12.94 11.54 -0.41
C ALA A 84 -12.09 10.64 -1.30
N ILE A 85 -12.38 10.66 -2.61
CA ILE A 85 -11.77 9.78 -3.60
C ILE A 85 -10.62 10.49 -4.30
N ILE A 86 -9.45 9.86 -4.32
CA ILE A 86 -8.23 10.36 -4.96
C ILE A 86 -7.76 9.30 -5.97
N HIS A 87 -7.45 9.71 -7.20
CA HIS A 87 -6.73 8.83 -8.12
C HIS A 87 -5.26 8.76 -7.67
N ALA A 88 -4.77 7.55 -7.45
CA ALA A 88 -3.45 7.30 -6.90
C ALA A 88 -2.75 6.16 -7.60
N PHE A 89 -1.43 6.13 -7.49
CA PHE A 89 -0.65 4.95 -7.82
C PHE A 89 0.26 4.57 -6.66
N ALA A 90 0.39 3.27 -6.43
CA ALA A 90 1.39 2.71 -5.54
C ALA A 90 2.51 2.12 -6.37
N GLN A 91 3.74 2.52 -6.06
CA GLN A 91 4.96 2.07 -6.72
C GLN A 91 5.86 1.39 -5.69
N ILE A 92 6.24 0.15 -5.97
CA ILE A 92 7.29 -0.55 -5.26
C ILE A 92 8.65 -0.03 -5.77
N GLU A 93 9.35 0.71 -4.91
CA GLU A 93 10.67 1.25 -5.24
C GLU A 93 11.75 0.18 -5.03
N ASN A 94 11.58 -0.70 -4.03
CA ASN A 94 12.56 -1.74 -3.73
C ASN A 94 11.95 -3.00 -3.10
N CYS A 95 12.57 -4.15 -3.36
CA CYS A 95 12.26 -5.45 -2.76
C CYS A 95 13.52 -6.09 -2.15
N ASN A 96 13.34 -7.08 -1.28
CA ASN A 96 14.44 -7.88 -0.71
C ASN A 96 15.37 -8.48 -1.77
N ASP A 97 14.84 -8.88 -2.92
CA ASP A 97 15.57 -9.54 -4.01
C ASP A 97 15.89 -8.62 -5.21
N GLY A 98 15.49 -7.35 -5.15
CA GLY A 98 15.67 -6.37 -6.23
C GLY A 98 14.80 -6.56 -7.48
N SER A 99 14.13 -7.71 -7.64
CA SER A 99 13.31 -8.05 -8.82
C SER A 99 11.82 -7.81 -8.62
N CYS A 100 11.31 -7.95 -7.39
CA CYS A 100 9.88 -7.86 -7.03
C CYS A 100 8.94 -8.84 -7.75
N SER A 101 9.48 -9.78 -8.54
CA SER A 101 8.72 -10.67 -9.43
C SER A 101 8.81 -12.14 -9.04
N LEU A 102 9.64 -12.49 -8.05
CA LEU A 102 9.74 -13.84 -7.52
C LEU A 102 8.57 -14.14 -6.54
N ASN A 103 8.33 -15.41 -6.28
CA ASN A 103 7.24 -15.84 -5.38
C ASN A 103 7.46 -15.41 -3.93
N ASP A 104 8.71 -15.30 -3.48
CA ASP A 104 9.08 -14.92 -2.13
C ASP A 104 9.59 -13.46 -2.04
N SER A 105 9.33 -12.67 -3.08
CA SER A 105 9.65 -11.23 -3.07
C SER A 105 8.87 -10.54 -1.95
N LEU A 106 9.57 -9.74 -1.14
CA LEU A 106 8.99 -8.90 -0.11
C LEU A 106 9.32 -7.44 -0.39
N ILE A 107 8.32 -6.57 -0.20
CA ILE A 107 8.43 -5.13 -0.39
C ILE A 107 9.33 -4.55 0.70
N ARG A 108 10.38 -3.86 0.29
CA ARG A 108 11.25 -3.09 1.19
C ARG A 108 10.88 -1.62 1.20
N GLU A 109 10.46 -1.09 0.06
CA GLU A 109 10.04 0.30 -0.07
C GLU A 109 8.87 0.44 -1.03
N LEU A 110 7.79 1.08 -0.57
CA LEU A 110 6.62 1.41 -1.37
C LEU A 110 6.20 2.85 -1.15
N VAL A 111 5.88 3.54 -2.25
CA VAL A 111 5.42 4.93 -2.23
C VAL A 111 4.08 5.02 -2.94
N ILE A 112 3.11 5.65 -2.27
CA ILE A 112 1.79 5.97 -2.80
C ILE A 112 1.73 7.46 -3.08
N ARG A 113 1.43 7.84 -4.32
CA ARG A 113 1.34 9.23 -4.77
C ARG A 113 -0.01 9.48 -5.44
N PRO A 114 -0.55 10.70 -5.35
CA PRO A 114 -1.64 11.10 -6.25
C PRO A 114 -1.15 11.02 -7.70
N ALA A 115 -2.00 10.50 -8.56
CA ALA A 115 -1.73 10.32 -9.99
C ALA A 115 -2.02 11.59 -10.80
#